data_AF-A0A9E2P4H9-F1
#
_entry.id   AF-A0A9E2P4H9-F1
#
_cell.length_a   1.000
_cell.length_b   1.000
_cell.length_c   1.000
_cell.angle_alpha   90.00
_cell.angle_beta   90.00
_cell.angle_gamma   90.00
#
_symmetry.space_group_name_H-M   'P 1'
#
loop_
_entity.id
_entity.type
_entity.pdbx_description
1 polymer ?
#
loop_
_entity_poly.entity_id
_entity_poly.type
_entity_poly.pdbx_seq_one_letter_code
_entity_poly.pdbx_strand_id
1 'polypeptide(L)'
;MTDEERYSETLFKKYQEHEALCNRCGACCGMLDGDPCEHLEKTPDGLYACDIYEQRFGLRKTIKGEPVLCVPIHNVLHKTWWGRARCAYIRRV
;
A
#
# COMPACT_ATOMS: atom_id res chain seq x y z
N MET A 1 22.38 7.75 -22.18
CA MET A 1 21.96 7.19 -20.89
C MET A 1 22.95 7.65 -19.83
N THR A 2 22.54 8.59 -18.99
CA THR A 2 23.35 9.18 -17.92
C THR A 2 23.27 8.31 -16.65
N ASP A 3 24.15 8.58 -15.69
CA ASP A 3 24.09 7.94 -14.38
C ASP A 3 22.78 8.25 -13.63
N GLU A 4 22.21 9.43 -13.86
CA GLU A 4 20.95 9.90 -13.28
C GLU A 4 19.74 9.14 -13.85
N GLU A 5 19.72 8.90 -15.16
CA GLU A 5 18.73 8.06 -15.83
C GLU A 5 18.80 6.61 -15.33
N ARG A 6 20.02 6.03 -15.26
CA ARG A 6 20.23 4.66 -14.76
C ARG A 6 19.83 4.50 -13.29
N TYR A 7 20.13 5.50 -12.46
CA TYR A 7 19.71 5.52 -11.06
C TYR A 7 18.18 5.55 -10.94
N SER A 8 17.51 6.42 -11.70
CA SER A 8 16.05 6.57 -11.68
C SER A 8 15.34 5.29 -12.11
N GLU A 9 15.81 4.63 -13.18
CA GLU A 9 15.28 3.33 -13.63
C GLU A 9 15.43 2.25 -12.56
N THR A 10 16.60 2.21 -11.90
CA THR A 10 16.86 1.23 -10.84
C THR A 10 15.94 1.45 -9.63
N LEU A 11 15.73 2.72 -9.25
CA LEU A 11 14.81 3.09 -8.18
C LEU A 11 13.37 2.69 -8.52
N PHE A 12 12.92 2.97 -9.75
CA PHE A 12 11.59 2.64 -10.23
C PHE A 12 11.35 1.11 -10.26
N LYS A 13 12.32 0.32 -10.73
CA LYS A 13 12.23 -1.15 -10.69
C LYS A 13 12.10 -1.68 -9.27
N LYS A 14 12.97 -1.23 -8.35
CA LYS A 14 12.88 -1.64 -6.94
C LYS A 14 11.55 -1.24 -6.30
N TYR A 15 11.02 -0.08 -6.69
CA TYR A 15 9.71 0.36 -6.26
C TYR A 15 8.60 -0.61 -6.73
N GLN A 16 8.58 -0.98 -8.01
CA GLN A 16 7.62 -1.94 -8.55
C GLN A 16 7.75 -3.33 -7.91
N GLU A 17 8.99 -3.82 -7.74
CA GLU A 17 9.29 -5.08 -7.05
C GLU A 17 8.76 -5.08 -5.62
N HIS A 18 8.94 -3.98 -4.89
CA HIS A 18 8.42 -3.86 -3.54
C HIS A 18 6.91 -3.80 -3.50
N GLU A 19 6.24 -3.01 -4.34
CA GLU A 19 4.78 -2.94 -4.37
C GLU A 19 4.12 -4.25 -4.83
N ALA A 20 4.81 -5.05 -5.66
CA ALA A 20 4.37 -6.39 -6.03
C ALA A 20 4.32 -7.37 -4.85
N LEU A 21 4.97 -7.07 -3.72
CA LEU A 21 4.87 -7.88 -2.49
C LEU A 21 3.53 -7.69 -1.76
N CYS A 22 2.66 -6.79 -2.23
CA CYS A 22 1.31 -6.63 -1.68
C CYS A 22 0.56 -7.96 -1.75
N ASN A 23 0.31 -8.59 -0.61
CA ASN A 23 -0.54 -9.77 -0.53
C ASN A 23 -2.04 -9.44 -0.52
N ARG A 24 -2.43 -8.17 -0.76
CA ARG A 24 -3.83 -7.76 -0.84
C ARG A 24 -4.65 -8.14 0.39
N CYS A 25 -4.03 -8.13 1.57
CA CYS A 25 -4.65 -8.54 2.83
C CYS A 25 -5.64 -7.53 3.43
N GLY A 26 -5.72 -6.31 2.88
CA GLY A 26 -6.57 -5.24 3.41
C GLY A 26 -6.12 -4.61 4.74
N ALA A 27 -5.04 -5.13 5.37
CA ALA A 27 -4.59 -4.66 6.68
C ALA A 27 -4.18 -3.17 6.67
N CYS A 28 -3.33 -2.76 5.74
CA CYS A 28 -2.93 -1.35 5.61
C CYS A 28 -4.02 -0.44 5.07
N CYS A 29 -5.12 -1.01 4.59
CA CYS A 29 -6.27 -0.31 4.06
C CYS A 29 -7.42 -0.19 5.07
N GLY A 30 -7.21 -0.58 6.33
CA GLY A 30 -8.17 -0.40 7.43
C GLY A 30 -9.20 -1.51 7.62
N MET A 31 -9.09 -2.61 6.86
CA MET A 31 -10.07 -3.70 6.95
C MET A 31 -10.14 -4.34 8.34
N LEU A 32 -9.01 -4.46 9.03
CA LEU A 32 -8.92 -5.13 10.33
C LEU A 32 -9.51 -4.30 11.48
N ASP A 33 -9.69 -3.01 11.25
CA ASP A 33 -10.08 -2.01 12.24
C ASP A 33 -11.56 -1.65 12.12
N GLY A 34 -12.27 -2.25 11.16
CA GLY A 34 -13.71 -2.09 10.96
C GLY A 34 -14.11 -0.77 10.28
N ASP A 35 -13.16 -0.08 9.66
CA ASP A 35 -13.41 1.13 8.87
C ASP A 35 -12.42 1.23 7.69
N PRO A 36 -12.59 0.41 6.64
CA PRO A 36 -11.67 0.38 5.53
C PRO A 36 -11.72 1.67 4.69
N CYS A 37 -10.68 1.89 3.89
CA CYS A 37 -10.66 2.88 2.82
C CYS A 37 -11.88 2.70 1.91
N GLU A 38 -12.49 3.80 1.46
CA GLU A 38 -13.68 3.80 0.59
C GLU A 38 -13.47 3.05 -0.74
N HIS A 39 -12.21 2.99 -1.17
CA HIS A 39 -11.73 2.37 -2.39
C HIS A 39 -11.35 0.89 -2.24
N LEU A 40 -11.52 0.31 -1.03
CA LEU A 40 -11.17 -1.07 -0.75
C LEU A 40 -12.33 -1.99 -1.13
N GLU A 41 -12.12 -2.83 -2.13
CA GLU A 41 -13.10 -3.80 -2.60
C GLU A 41 -12.70 -5.22 -2.21
N LYS A 42 -13.69 -6.05 -1.85
CA LYS A 42 -13.46 -7.47 -1.62
C LYS A 42 -13.64 -8.24 -2.93
N THR A 43 -12.58 -8.94 -3.33
CA THR A 43 -12.59 -9.80 -4.51
C THR A 43 -13.31 -11.14 -4.24
N PRO A 44 -13.79 -11.85 -5.27
CA PRO A 44 -14.45 -13.15 -5.12
C PRO A 44 -13.58 -14.21 -4.43
N ASP A 45 -12.26 -14.13 -4.61
CA ASP A 45 -11.28 -15.04 -4.02
C ASP A 45 -11.03 -14.79 -2.51
N GLY A 46 -11.73 -13.80 -1.93
CA GLY A 46 -11.60 -13.42 -0.53
C GLY A 46 -10.44 -12.46 -0.23
N LEU A 47 -9.69 -12.04 -1.25
CA LEU A 47 -8.66 -10.99 -1.14
C LEU A 47 -9.25 -9.58 -1.31
N TYR A 48 -8.43 -8.55 -1.14
CA TYR A 48 -8.84 -7.15 -1.27
C TYR A 48 -8.15 -6.44 -2.44
N ALA A 49 -8.91 -5.67 -3.21
CA ALA A 49 -8.41 -4.84 -4.30
C ALA A 49 -8.65 -3.35 -4.00
N CYS A 50 -7.87 -2.49 -4.64
CA CYS A 50 -8.12 -1.06 -4.65
C CYS A 50 -8.47 -0.67 -6.08
N ASP A 51 -9.65 -0.09 -6.28
CA ASP A 51 -10.13 0.38 -7.58
C ASP A 51 -9.24 1.49 -8.17
N ILE A 52 -8.70 2.36 -7.31
CA ILE A 52 -7.79 3.45 -7.66
C ILE A 52 -6.32 3.09 -7.45
N TYR A 53 -5.93 1.81 -7.54
CA TYR A 53 -4.58 1.37 -7.14
C TYR A 53 -3.46 2.24 -7.74
N GLU A 54 -3.50 2.54 -9.04
CA GLU A 54 -2.48 3.38 -9.71
C GLU A 54 -2.41 4.82 -9.18
N GLN A 55 -3.51 5.35 -8.64
CA GLN A 55 -3.60 6.71 -8.13
C GLN A 55 -3.73 6.75 -6.60
N ARG A 56 -3.56 5.61 -5.91
CA ARG A 56 -3.94 5.45 -4.50
C ARG A 56 -3.27 6.44 -3.56
N PHE A 57 -2.04 6.84 -3.85
CA PHE A 57 -1.24 7.66 -2.95
C PHE A 57 -1.82 9.04 -2.70
N GLY A 58 -1.60 9.52 -1.48
CA GLY A 58 -2.14 10.78 -0.98
C GLY A 58 -3.25 10.59 0.04
N LEU A 59 -3.95 11.67 0.33
CA LEU A 59 -5.03 11.69 1.30
C LEU A 59 -6.30 11.08 0.70
N ARG A 60 -6.87 10.12 1.42
CA ARG A 60 -8.07 9.35 1.09
C ARG A 60 -9.02 9.37 2.29
N LYS A 61 -10.20 8.76 2.14
CA LYS A 61 -11.18 8.64 3.22
C LYS A 61 -11.57 7.19 3.44
N THR A 62 -11.93 6.87 4.68
CA THR A 62 -12.62 5.63 5.01
C THR A 62 -14.10 5.70 4.64
N ILE A 63 -14.80 4.58 4.75
CA ILE A 63 -16.26 4.51 4.59
C ILE A 63 -16.98 5.41 5.61
N LYS A 64 -16.45 5.56 6.84
CA LYS A 64 -17.01 6.49 7.85
C LYS A 64 -16.57 7.95 7.66
N GLY A 65 -15.68 8.23 6.70
CA GLY A 65 -15.21 9.57 6.38
C GLY A 65 -13.93 10.01 7.10
N GLU A 66 -13.25 9.11 7.82
CA GLU A 66 -11.99 9.40 8.49
C GLU A 66 -10.85 9.56 7.48
N PRO A 67 -9.91 10.51 7.69
CA PRO A 67 -8.80 10.72 6.77
C PRO A 67 -7.77 9.58 6.87
N VAL A 68 -7.42 9.01 5.72
CA VAL A 68 -6.39 7.97 5.58
C VAL A 68 -5.32 8.45 4.63
N LEU A 69 -4.06 8.40 5.04
CA LEU A 69 -2.94 8.69 4.15
C LEU A 69 -2.45 7.40 3.52
N CYS A 70 -2.78 7.20 2.25
CA CYS A 70 -2.21 6.11 1.47
C CYS A 70 -0.82 6.54 0.99
N VAL A 71 0.20 5.76 1.32
CA VAL A 71 1.60 6.08 1.02
C VAL A 71 2.30 4.90 0.38
N PRO A 72 3.32 5.15 -0.45
CA PRO A 72 4.24 4.11 -0.88
C PRO A 72 4.79 3.36 0.33
N ILE A 73 4.86 2.04 0.26
CA ILE A 73 5.25 1.26 1.44
C ILE A 73 6.67 1.57 1.90
N HIS A 74 7.59 1.83 0.98
CA HIS A 74 8.95 2.23 1.32
C HIS A 74 9.01 3.48 2.22
N ASN A 75 8.00 4.35 2.18
CA ASN A 75 7.91 5.54 3.04
C ASN A 75 7.52 5.22 4.49
N VAL A 76 6.96 4.04 4.75
CA VAL A 76 6.46 3.64 6.06
C VAL A 76 7.15 2.43 6.65
N LEU A 77 7.99 1.69 5.92
CA LEU A 77 8.67 0.48 6.41
C LEU A 77 9.34 0.64 7.79
N HIS A 78 9.86 1.83 8.11
CA HIS A 78 10.55 2.14 9.37
C HIS A 78 9.69 2.89 10.39
N LYS A 79 8.40 3.08 10.11
CA LYS A 79 7.44 3.81 10.96
C LYS A 79 6.40 2.85 11.55
N THR A 80 5.55 3.38 12.42
CA THR A 80 4.30 2.70 12.77
C THR A 80 3.23 3.18 11.79
N TRP A 81 2.55 2.24 11.13
CA TRP A 81 1.44 2.52 10.24
C TRP A 81 0.31 1.52 10.46
N TRP A 82 -0.83 1.81 9.85
CA TRP A 82 -2.02 1.02 10.01
C TRP A 82 -1.85 -0.41 9.47
N GLY A 83 -2.33 -1.41 10.21
CA GLY A 83 -2.23 -2.82 9.79
C GLY A 83 -0.80 -3.38 9.69
N ARG A 84 0.22 -2.65 10.19
CA ARG A 84 1.63 -3.04 10.18
C ARG A 84 1.84 -4.50 10.56
N ALA A 85 1.32 -4.93 11.71
CA ALA A 85 1.52 -6.29 12.26
C ALA A 85 1.07 -7.45 11.34
N ARG A 86 0.20 -7.21 10.35
CA ARG A 86 -0.31 -8.24 9.43
C ARG A 86 0.08 -8.01 7.97
N CYS A 87 0.96 -7.04 7.72
CA CYS A 87 1.30 -6.62 6.38
C CYS A 87 2.51 -7.42 5.84
N ALA A 88 2.39 -7.98 4.63
CA ALA A 88 3.45 -8.75 3.97
C ALA A 88 4.75 -7.95 3.75
N TYR A 89 4.66 -6.62 3.76
CA TYR A 89 5.80 -5.73 3.62
C TYR A 89 6.72 -5.66 4.83
N ILE A 90 6.27 -6.10 6.01
CA ILE A 90 7.21 -6.42 7.07
C ILE A 90 7.95 -7.67 6.61
N ARG A 91 9.12 -7.49 6.00
CA ARG A 91 10.12 -8.55 6.00
C ARG A 91 10.29 -8.96 7.47
N ARG A 92 9.88 -10.18 7.79
CA ARG A 92 10.34 -10.85 9.01
C ARG A 92 11.83 -10.98 8.81
N VAL A 93 12.58 -10.07 9.41
CA VAL A 93 14.03 -10.18 9.55
C VAL A 93 14.29 -11.35 10.49
#